data_AF-A0A9P8KSU5-F1
#
_entry.id   AF-A0A9P8KSU5-F1
#
_cell.length_a   1.000
_cell.length_b   1.000
_cell.length_c   1.000
_cell.angle_alpha   90.00
_cell.angle_beta   90.00
_cell.angle_gamma   90.00
#
_symmetry.space_group_name_H-M   'P 1'
#
loop_
_entity.id
_entity.type
_entity.pdbx_description
1 polymer ?
#
loop_
_entity_poly.entity_id
_entity_poly.type
_entity_poly.pdbx_seq_one_letter_code
_entity_poly.pdbx_strand_id
1 'polypeptide(L)'
;MNAHGGHKSMASARIARLSPENLKAAFAKFLAVTERYPDAARTAFMFHNFNPSKLVQFGTTPEGKGKFIEGRDRGFCSIGVLWCTEPETRDALVEFFDEATAILQKDDEQDGLPPRTHSGVMRFLPGRRDLFDEERLAELDRVQRRWNGDELFWSPYKA
;
A
#
# COMPACT_ATOMS: atom_id res chain seq x y z
N MET A 1 -17.74 12.52 5.22
CA MET A 1 -17.29 13.76 4.55
C MET A 1 -16.24 14.41 5.45
N ASN A 2 -15.06 14.73 4.93
CA ASN A 2 -13.94 15.22 5.76
C ASN A 2 -14.25 16.63 6.32
N ALA A 3 -13.83 16.96 7.54
CA ALA A 3 -14.23 18.20 8.24
C ALA A 3 -13.83 19.50 7.51
N HIS A 4 -12.89 19.41 6.56
CA HIS A 4 -12.43 20.53 5.74
C HIS A 4 -12.96 20.48 4.29
N GLY A 5 -13.90 19.59 3.98
CA GLY A 5 -14.28 19.28 2.60
C GLY A 5 -13.22 18.46 1.85
N GLY A 6 -13.58 17.97 0.67
CA GLY A 6 -12.68 17.25 -0.23
C GLY A 6 -12.44 15.76 0.08
N HIS A 7 -11.62 15.14 -0.76
CA HIS A 7 -11.25 13.74 -0.70
C HIS A 7 -9.82 13.59 -0.17
N LYS A 8 -9.66 12.71 0.82
CA LYS A 8 -8.35 12.30 1.35
C LYS A 8 -8.27 10.79 1.40
N SER A 9 -7.21 10.23 0.83
CA SER A 9 -6.90 8.80 0.88
C SER A 9 -5.39 8.61 1.04
N MET A 10 -4.98 7.41 1.39
CA MET A 10 -3.57 7.03 1.40
C MET A 10 -3.35 5.82 0.50
N ALA A 11 -2.13 5.67 0.00
CA ALA A 11 -1.69 4.49 -0.72
C ALA A 11 -0.26 4.17 -0.28
N SER A 12 0.13 2.90 -0.32
CA SER A 12 1.51 2.53 0.00
C SER A 12 1.97 1.33 -0.81
N ALA A 13 3.26 1.31 -1.12
CA ALA A 13 3.94 0.16 -1.67
C ALA A 13 5.07 -0.25 -0.74
N ARG A 14 5.23 -1.56 -0.51
CA ARG A 14 6.39 -2.18 0.13
C ARG A 14 7.28 -2.74 -0.97
N ILE A 15 8.55 -2.38 -0.96
CA ILE A 15 9.48 -2.59 -2.09
C ILE A 15 10.79 -3.21 -1.56
N ALA A 16 11.28 -4.27 -2.19
CA ALA A 16 12.55 -4.91 -1.85
C ALA A 16 13.69 -4.28 -2.64
N ARG A 17 13.50 -4.18 -3.96
CA ARG A 17 14.45 -3.57 -4.88
C ARG A 17 13.80 -2.39 -5.58
N LEU A 18 14.44 -1.23 -5.48
CA LEU A 18 13.98 0.00 -6.11
C LEU A 18 15.06 0.50 -7.06
N SER A 19 14.85 0.37 -8.37
CA SER A 19 15.74 0.97 -9.36
C SER A 19 15.59 2.50 -9.44
N PRO A 20 16.68 3.23 -9.70
CA PRO A 20 16.62 4.67 -9.97
C PRO A 20 15.65 5.02 -11.12
N GLU A 21 15.54 4.15 -12.13
CA GLU A 21 14.65 4.32 -13.28
C GLU A 21 13.18 4.31 -12.84
N ASN A 22 12.75 3.31 -12.07
CA ASN A 22 11.37 3.22 -11.58
C ASN A 22 11.05 4.36 -10.60
N LEU A 23 11.99 4.76 -9.74
CA LEU A 23 11.82 5.91 -8.86
C LEU A 23 11.59 7.20 -9.64
N LYS A 24 12.43 7.47 -10.66
CA LYS A 24 12.29 8.66 -11.53
C LYS A 24 10.97 8.63 -12.28
N ALA A 25 10.56 7.48 -12.83
CA ALA A 25 9.31 7.34 -13.57
C ALA A 25 8.09 7.63 -12.68
N ALA A 26 8.05 7.08 -11.46
CA ALA A 26 6.97 7.34 -10.52
C ALA A 26 6.92 8.82 -10.09
N PHE A 27 8.08 9.43 -9.83
CA PHE A 27 8.15 10.84 -9.45
C PHE A 27 7.78 11.80 -10.59
N ALA A 28 8.16 11.49 -11.84
CA ALA A 28 7.76 12.27 -13.00
C ALA A 28 6.23 12.29 -13.20
N LYS A 29 5.56 11.14 -12.99
CA LYS A 29 4.10 11.08 -13.01
C LYS A 29 3.46 11.91 -11.89
N PHE A 30 4.04 11.88 -10.69
CA PHE A 30 3.57 12.70 -9.58
C PHE A 30 3.61 14.20 -9.93
N LEU A 31 4.71 14.68 -10.49
CA LEU A 31 4.85 16.06 -10.94
C LEU A 31 3.80 16.39 -12.01
N ALA A 32 3.66 15.54 -13.04
CA ALA A 32 2.71 15.77 -14.12
C ALA A 32 1.25 15.91 -13.62
N VAL A 33 0.82 15.08 -12.66
CA VAL A 33 -0.54 15.18 -12.11
C VAL A 33 -0.69 16.41 -11.21
N THR A 34 0.28 16.69 -10.34
CA THR A 34 0.17 17.81 -9.39
C THR A 34 0.35 19.18 -10.04
N GLU A 35 1.06 19.27 -11.17
CA GLU A 35 1.14 20.49 -11.99
C GLU A 35 -0.16 20.73 -12.80
N ARG A 36 -0.81 19.66 -13.24
CA ARG A 36 -2.07 19.73 -14.00
C ARG A 36 -3.27 20.14 -13.16
N TYR A 37 -3.34 19.71 -11.90
CA TYR A 37 -4.48 19.92 -11.02
C TYR A 37 -4.11 20.78 -9.79
N PRO A 38 -4.42 22.10 -9.79
CA PRO A 38 -4.02 23.00 -8.70
C PRO A 38 -4.56 22.62 -7.32
N ASP A 39 -5.74 22.00 -7.23
CA ASP A 39 -6.33 21.56 -5.96
C ASP A 39 -5.65 20.29 -5.39
N ALA A 40 -4.75 19.66 -6.14
CA ALA A 40 -3.90 18.57 -5.68
C ALA A 40 -2.68 19.03 -4.88
N ALA A 41 -2.49 20.35 -4.64
CA ALA A 41 -1.28 20.91 -4.02
C ALA A 41 -0.93 20.36 -2.62
N ARG A 42 -1.90 19.75 -1.93
CA ARG A 42 -1.71 19.09 -0.62
C ARG A 42 -1.40 17.60 -0.71
N THR A 43 -1.39 17.04 -1.92
CA THR A 43 -0.99 15.65 -2.16
C THR A 43 0.49 15.52 -1.88
N ALA A 44 0.86 14.47 -1.15
CA ALA A 44 2.25 14.16 -0.84
C ALA A 44 2.61 12.77 -1.34
N PHE A 45 3.85 12.63 -1.82
CA PHE A 45 4.42 11.35 -2.20
C PHE A 45 5.79 11.18 -1.55
N MET A 46 5.84 10.29 -0.55
CA MET A 46 6.97 10.11 0.34
C MET A 46 7.64 8.77 0.09
N PHE A 47 8.97 8.76 0.22
CA PHE A 47 9.79 7.55 0.11
C PHE A 47 10.55 7.35 1.42
N HIS A 48 10.43 6.15 1.98
CA HIS A 48 11.10 5.73 3.18
C HIS A 48 12.02 4.56 2.87
N ASN A 49 13.23 4.60 3.39
CA ASN A 49 14.13 3.45 3.43
C ASN A 49 14.41 3.07 4.89
N PHE A 50 14.66 1.79 5.12
CA PHE A 50 15.12 1.27 6.40
C PHE A 50 15.83 -0.05 6.18
N ASN A 51 16.61 -0.50 7.17
CA ASN A 51 17.25 -1.81 7.11
C ASN A 51 16.25 -2.92 7.51
N PRO A 52 15.89 -3.85 6.60
CA PRO A 52 14.93 -4.92 6.90
C PRO A 52 15.54 -6.08 7.69
N SER A 53 16.85 -6.15 7.92
CA SER A 53 17.52 -7.33 8.52
C SER A 53 16.90 -7.79 9.83
N LYS A 54 16.47 -6.88 10.71
CA LYS A 54 15.81 -7.24 11.97
C LYS A 54 14.41 -7.81 11.77
N LEU A 55 13.66 -7.31 10.79
CA LEU A 55 12.35 -7.86 10.45
C LEU A 55 12.50 -9.27 9.86
N VAL A 56 13.48 -9.46 8.96
CA VAL A 56 13.81 -10.77 8.38
C VAL A 56 14.23 -11.76 9.47
N GLN A 57 15.17 -11.37 10.34
CA GLN A 57 15.63 -12.20 11.45
C GLN A 57 14.47 -12.59 12.37
N PHE A 58 13.58 -11.66 12.72
CA PHE A 58 12.43 -11.97 13.56
C PHE A 58 11.46 -12.94 12.87
N GLY A 59 11.31 -12.83 11.54
CA GLY A 59 10.47 -13.75 10.75
C GLY A 59 10.92 -15.22 10.76
N THR A 60 12.13 -15.54 11.24
CA THR A 60 12.60 -16.92 11.34
C THR A 60 12.27 -17.57 12.69
N THR A 61 11.90 -16.79 13.72
CA THR A 61 11.56 -17.33 15.05
C THR A 61 10.11 -17.82 15.10
N PRO A 62 9.76 -18.78 15.99
CA PRO A 62 8.37 -19.22 16.18
C PRO A 62 7.43 -18.05 16.51
N GLU A 63 7.85 -17.12 17.36
CA GLU A 63 7.06 -15.97 17.77
C GLU A 63 6.82 -15.02 16.59
N GLY A 64 7.85 -14.75 15.79
CA GLY A 64 7.75 -13.85 14.65
C GLY A 64 6.96 -14.43 13.48
N LYS A 65 7.04 -15.75 13.25
CA LYS A 65 6.16 -16.48 12.32
C LYS A 65 4.70 -16.44 12.77
N GLY A 66 4.43 -16.33 14.07
CA GLY A 66 3.06 -16.17 14.58
C GLY A 66 2.44 -14.78 14.31
N LYS A 67 3.23 -13.78 13.89
CA LYS A 67 2.74 -12.42 13.65
C LYS A 67 2.33 -12.22 12.18
N PHE A 68 1.19 -11.57 11.97
CA PHE A 68 0.64 -11.17 10.67
C PHE A 68 1.37 -9.94 10.11
N ILE A 69 2.62 -10.13 9.66
CA ILE A 69 3.43 -9.07 9.06
C ILE A 69 4.10 -9.62 7.80
N GLU A 70 3.67 -9.12 6.65
CA GLU A 70 4.22 -9.42 5.33
C GLU A 70 5.36 -8.49 4.92
N GLY A 71 6.11 -8.90 3.89
CA GLY A 71 7.14 -8.06 3.25
C GLY A 71 8.25 -7.67 4.23
N ARG A 72 8.70 -8.61 5.05
CA ARG A 72 9.75 -8.42 6.06
C ARG A 72 11.11 -8.10 5.46
N ASP A 73 11.32 -8.55 4.23
CA ASP A 73 12.46 -8.35 3.35
C ASP A 73 12.36 -7.06 2.51
N ARG A 74 11.25 -6.35 2.55
CA ARG A 74 11.03 -5.08 1.83
C ARG A 74 11.59 -3.90 2.60
N GLY A 75 12.82 -3.47 2.28
CA GLY A 75 13.52 -2.35 2.97
C GLY A 75 13.09 -0.95 2.53
N PHE A 76 12.24 -0.83 1.52
CA PHE A 76 11.70 0.43 1.03
C PHE A 76 10.18 0.47 1.19
N CYS A 77 9.65 1.67 1.40
CA CYS A 77 8.23 1.92 1.43
C CYS A 77 7.91 3.28 0.82
N SER A 78 6.97 3.32 -0.12
CA SER A 78 6.35 4.58 -0.53
C SER A 78 5.07 4.81 0.26
N ILE A 79 4.81 6.07 0.60
CA ILE A 79 3.55 6.52 1.18
C ILE A 79 3.02 7.68 0.35
N GLY A 80 1.87 7.44 -0.27
CA GLY A 80 1.06 8.43 -0.94
C GLY A 80 -0.01 8.98 -0.02
N VAL A 81 -0.14 10.30 0.05
CA VAL A 81 -1.30 10.97 0.64
C VAL A 81 -2.00 11.72 -0.48
N LEU A 82 -3.14 11.20 -0.90
CA LEU A 82 -4.04 11.84 -1.84
C LEU A 82 -4.82 12.93 -1.11
N TRP A 83 -4.78 14.17 -1.61
CA TRP A 83 -5.64 15.24 -1.11
C TRP A 83 -6.08 16.16 -2.24
N CYS A 84 -7.39 16.25 -2.47
CA CYS A 84 -8.01 17.13 -3.47
C CYS A 84 -9.44 17.52 -3.07
N THR A 85 -10.06 18.43 -3.80
CA THR A 85 -11.47 18.80 -3.64
C THR A 85 -12.33 18.38 -4.82
N GLU A 86 -11.78 18.44 -6.03
CA GLU A 86 -12.53 18.16 -7.26
C GLU A 86 -12.58 16.65 -7.59
N PRO A 87 -13.73 16.12 -8.05
CA PRO A 87 -13.85 14.71 -8.45
C PRO A 87 -12.90 14.29 -9.59
N GLU A 88 -12.65 15.18 -10.56
CA GLU A 88 -11.71 14.90 -11.66
C GLU A 88 -10.28 14.74 -11.14
N THR A 89 -9.86 15.64 -10.24
CA THR A 89 -8.56 15.56 -9.57
C THR A 89 -8.44 14.29 -8.74
N ARG A 90 -9.51 13.90 -8.04
CA ARG A 90 -9.55 12.62 -7.31
C ARG A 90 -9.26 11.45 -8.23
N ASP A 91 -9.95 11.36 -9.35
CA ASP A 91 -9.84 10.22 -10.25
C ASP A 91 -8.44 10.16 -10.88
N ALA A 92 -7.88 11.30 -11.27
CA ALA A 92 -6.51 11.39 -11.77
C ALA A 92 -5.45 11.01 -10.72
N LEU A 93 -5.63 11.43 -9.46
CA LEU A 93 -4.71 11.06 -8.38
C LEU A 93 -4.82 9.58 -8.01
N VAL A 94 -6.03 9.02 -8.06
CA VAL A 94 -6.26 7.59 -7.86
C VAL A 94 -5.52 6.77 -8.92
N GLU A 95 -5.68 7.12 -10.19
CA GLU A 95 -4.99 6.48 -11.30
C GLU A 95 -3.47 6.59 -11.14
N PHE A 96 -2.97 7.80 -10.82
CA PHE A 96 -1.56 8.01 -10.54
C PHE A 96 -1.02 7.10 -9.45
N PHE A 97 -1.70 6.95 -8.31
CA PHE A 97 -1.21 6.11 -7.22
C PHE A 97 -1.19 4.62 -7.57
N ASP A 98 -2.12 4.16 -8.42
CA ASP A 98 -2.12 2.78 -8.92
C ASP A 98 -0.93 2.55 -9.85
N GLU A 99 -0.72 3.44 -10.82
CA GLU A 99 0.41 3.37 -11.74
C GLU A 99 1.75 3.49 -11.00
N ALA A 100 1.86 4.42 -10.05
CA ALA A 100 3.07 4.61 -9.27
C ALA A 100 3.40 3.38 -8.43
N THR A 101 2.40 2.73 -7.83
CA THR A 101 2.58 1.47 -7.10
C THR A 101 3.11 0.37 -8.02
N ALA A 102 2.49 0.20 -9.19
CA ALA A 102 2.93 -0.79 -10.17
C ALA A 102 4.36 -0.52 -10.68
N ILE A 103 4.70 0.73 -10.98
CA ILE A 103 6.05 1.12 -11.40
C ILE A 103 7.07 0.79 -10.32
N LEU A 104 6.79 1.17 -9.07
CA LEU A 104 7.73 0.98 -7.96
C LEU A 104 7.95 -0.48 -7.59
N GLN A 105 6.98 -1.36 -7.87
CA GLN A 105 7.04 -2.79 -7.58
C GLN A 105 7.46 -3.65 -8.77
N LYS A 106 7.71 -3.03 -9.93
CA LYS A 106 8.09 -3.74 -11.16
C LYS A 106 9.37 -4.56 -11.01
N ASP A 107 10.36 -4.04 -10.28
CA ASP A 107 11.61 -4.74 -9.99
C ASP A 107 11.37 -5.98 -9.10
N ASP A 108 10.53 -5.84 -8.07
CA ASP A 108 10.13 -6.95 -7.21
C ASP A 108 9.39 -8.02 -8.02
N GLU A 109 8.44 -7.62 -8.88
CA GLU A 109 7.68 -8.54 -9.73
C GLU A 109 8.60 -9.36 -10.66
N GLN A 110 9.60 -8.72 -11.27
CA GLN A 110 10.62 -9.39 -12.09
C GLN A 110 11.43 -10.41 -11.30
N ASP A 111 11.63 -10.16 -10.00
CA ASP A 111 12.33 -11.07 -9.09
C ASP A 111 11.40 -12.15 -8.50
N GLY A 112 10.15 -12.25 -8.99
CA GLY A 112 9.15 -13.23 -8.55
C GLY A 112 8.51 -12.89 -7.20
N LEU A 113 8.66 -11.66 -6.74
CA LEU A 113 8.15 -11.20 -5.47
C LEU A 113 6.74 -10.60 -5.66
N PRO A 114 5.73 -11.02 -4.87
CA PRO A 114 4.39 -10.52 -5.04
C PRO A 114 4.27 -9.06 -4.56
N PRO A 115 3.34 -8.28 -5.12
CA PRO A 115 3.00 -6.95 -4.63
C PRO A 115 2.65 -6.98 -3.14
N ARG A 116 3.09 -5.94 -2.43
CA ARG A 116 2.81 -5.76 -1.00
C ARG A 116 2.45 -4.32 -0.68
N THR A 117 1.42 -4.11 0.13
CA THR A 117 1.06 -2.80 0.68
C THR A 117 1.17 -2.80 2.21
N HIS A 118 1.29 -1.62 2.82
CA HIS A 118 1.31 -1.51 4.27
C HIS A 118 -0.10 -1.40 4.83
N SER A 119 -0.51 -2.33 5.70
CA SER A 119 -1.87 -2.40 6.25
C SER A 119 -2.31 -1.14 7.02
N GLY A 120 -1.38 -0.36 7.58
CA GLY A 120 -1.71 0.92 8.24
C GLY A 120 -1.94 2.10 7.28
N VAL A 121 -1.53 1.97 6.02
CA VAL A 121 -1.52 3.05 5.00
C VAL A 121 -2.15 2.49 3.71
N MET A 122 -3.25 1.78 3.89
CA MET A 122 -3.99 1.18 2.80
C MET A 122 -4.86 2.24 2.11
N ARG A 123 -5.02 2.05 0.81
CA ARG A 123 -6.16 2.61 0.08
C ARG A 123 -7.46 2.01 0.64
N PHE A 124 -8.60 2.64 0.35
CA PHE A 124 -9.88 1.95 0.49
C PHE A 124 -9.95 0.81 -0.53
N LEU A 125 -10.07 -0.44 -0.06
CA LEU A 125 -10.20 -1.68 -0.85
C LEU A 125 -8.98 -2.09 -1.72
N PRO A 126 -7.73 -2.17 -1.22
CA PRO A 126 -6.68 -2.92 -1.90
C PRO A 126 -7.09 -4.38 -2.11
N GLY A 127 -6.47 -5.04 -3.10
CA GLY A 127 -6.58 -6.48 -3.24
C GLY A 127 -6.10 -7.18 -1.98
N ARG A 128 -6.87 -8.13 -1.45
CA ARG A 128 -6.50 -8.89 -0.25
C ARG A 128 -5.12 -9.55 -0.36
N ARG A 129 -4.74 -9.96 -1.57
CA ARG A 129 -3.45 -10.60 -1.90
C ARG A 129 -2.26 -9.64 -1.81
N ASP A 130 -2.50 -8.34 -1.82
CA ASP A 130 -1.46 -7.32 -1.62
C ASP A 130 -1.15 -7.13 -0.12
N LEU A 131 -2.07 -7.58 0.75
CA LEU A 131 -1.93 -7.48 2.20
C LEU A 131 -1.26 -8.69 2.81
N PHE A 132 -1.67 -9.88 2.37
CA PHE A 132 -1.33 -11.16 2.97
C PHE A 132 -1.20 -12.23 1.88
N ASP A 133 -0.33 -13.22 2.12
CA ASP A 133 -0.31 -14.44 1.30
C ASP A 133 -1.58 -15.29 1.51
N GLU A 134 -1.76 -16.32 0.70
CA GLU A 134 -2.98 -17.14 0.73
C GLU A 134 -3.13 -17.92 2.05
N GLU A 135 -2.04 -18.35 2.67
CA GLU A 135 -2.07 -19.06 3.95
C GLU A 135 -2.59 -18.15 5.07
N ARG A 136 -2.09 -16.91 5.12
CA ARG A 136 -2.50 -15.88 6.07
C ARG A 136 -3.92 -15.42 5.82
N LEU A 137 -4.34 -15.28 4.57
CA LEU A 137 -5.72 -14.96 4.23
C LEU A 137 -6.68 -16.06 4.67
N ALA A 138 -6.32 -17.33 4.46
CA ALA A 138 -7.13 -18.47 4.93
C ALA A 138 -7.24 -18.51 6.46
N GLU A 139 -6.14 -18.24 7.17
CA GLU A 139 -6.15 -18.15 8.63
C GLU A 139 -6.98 -16.94 9.10
N LEU A 140 -6.90 -15.79 8.43
CA LEU A 140 -7.72 -14.62 8.73
C LEU A 140 -9.21 -14.94 8.56
N ASP A 141 -9.59 -15.64 7.49
CA ASP A 141 -10.97 -16.06 7.25
C ASP A 141 -11.46 -17.08 8.30
N ARG A 142 -10.58 -17.97 8.78
CA ARG A 142 -10.88 -18.89 9.89
C ARG A 142 -11.12 -18.14 11.19
N VAL A 143 -10.26 -17.19 11.54
CA VAL A 143 -10.38 -16.36 12.75
C VAL A 143 -11.63 -15.50 12.69
N GLN A 144 -11.90 -14.85 11.55
CA GLN A 144 -13.07 -14.02 11.34
C GLN A 144 -14.37 -14.82 11.53
N ARG A 145 -14.49 -16.02 10.93
CA ARG A 145 -15.66 -16.88 11.13
C ARG A 145 -15.87 -17.32 12.57
N ARG A 146 -14.77 -17.58 13.29
CA ARG A 146 -14.82 -18.05 14.69
C ARG A 146 -15.23 -16.94 15.65
N TRP A 147 -14.71 -15.72 15.46
CA TRP A 147 -14.80 -14.65 16.45
C TRP A 147 -15.74 -13.52 16.05
N ASN A 148 -16.17 -13.46 14.79
CA ASN A 148 -17.04 -12.43 14.25
C ASN A 148 -18.12 -13.05 13.33
N GLY A 149 -18.66 -14.21 13.73
CA GLY A 149 -19.64 -14.97 12.96
C GLY A 149 -21.03 -14.31 12.90
N ASP A 150 -21.32 -13.40 13.83
CA ASP A 150 -22.48 -12.51 13.83
C ASP A 150 -22.25 -11.22 13.04
N GLU A 151 -21.07 -11.08 12.42
CA GLU A 151 -20.65 -9.95 11.61
C GLU A 151 -20.64 -8.59 12.32
N LEU A 152 -20.54 -8.59 13.65
CA LEU A 152 -20.48 -7.38 14.48
C LEU A 152 -19.42 -6.39 13.99
N PHE A 153 -18.25 -6.90 13.61
CA PHE A 153 -17.16 -6.13 12.99
C PHE A 153 -17.24 -6.23 11.46
N TRP A 154 -17.74 -5.17 10.82
CA TRP A 154 -17.71 -5.06 9.38
C TRP A 154 -16.27 -4.99 8.85
N SER A 155 -15.98 -5.71 7.75
CA SER A 155 -14.70 -5.67 7.05
C SER A 155 -14.94 -5.54 5.55
N PRO A 156 -14.34 -4.54 4.88
CA PRO A 156 -14.43 -4.38 3.43
C PRO A 156 -13.66 -5.47 2.65
N TYR A 157 -12.96 -6.36 3.36
CA TYR A 157 -12.12 -7.41 2.80
C TYR A 157 -12.71 -8.81 2.98
N LYS A 158 -14.03 -8.93 3.19
CA LYS A 158 -14.72 -10.22 3.13
C LYS A 158 -14.74 -10.70 1.67
N ALA A 159 -14.50 -12.00 1.47
CA ALA A 159 -14.71 -12.65 0.17
C ALA A 159 -16.20 -12.74 -0.14
#